data_AF-A0A7L4R614-F1
#
_entry.id   AF-A0A7L4R614-F1
#
_cell.length_a   1.000
_cell.length_b   1.000
_cell.length_c   1.000
_cell.angle_alpha   90.00
_cell.angle_beta   90.00
_cell.angle_gamma   90.00
#
_symmetry.space_group_name_H-M   'P 1'
#
loop_
_entity.id
_entity.type
_entity.pdbx_description
1 polymer ?
#
loop_
_entity_poly.entity_id
_entity_poly.type
_entity_poly.pdbx_seq_one_letter_code
_entity_poly.pdbx_strand_id
1 'polypeptide(L)'
;MKKILPFLLVLCLAGAFVLCCGCTQPVPPPVPAPPTPVPTVDPTACTRDAECVPAQCCHPTGCINERFRPSCTDVICTLECSGPLECGAGHCGCVDGTCQVIPGPAGQSTLIVAIKDAPKTTGTGTITELLLNISEVSVHRASAGQTSPDTDEEMEAVESDDTSLAGWTVVVNRTQTVDLLELTNVSRVLGQKTMDAGTYTQIRLKIDSGTITVDDTGYPLTVPSGVLKLNRGFVLEPDQTLTLTLDLNVDKSVIRTGSGQYMLKPVFAVISG
;
A
#
# COMPACT_ATOMS: atom_id res chain seq x y z
N MET A 1 33.86 23.04 81.28
CA MET A 1 33.89 23.65 82.63
C MET A 1 32.61 24.44 82.83
N LYS A 2 31.99 24.23 83.98
CA LYS A 2 30.72 24.80 84.45
C LYS A 2 30.91 26.29 84.73
N LYS A 3 29.94 27.14 84.39
CA LYS A 3 29.52 28.27 85.23
C LYS A 3 28.15 28.80 84.79
N ILE A 4 27.23 28.63 85.73
CA ILE A 4 25.84 29.09 85.80
C ILE A 4 25.86 30.46 86.50
N LEU A 5 25.02 31.41 86.05
CA LEU A 5 24.42 32.49 86.87
C LEU A 5 23.30 33.19 86.04
N PRO A 6 22.33 33.92 86.62
CA PRO A 6 20.98 33.43 86.78
C PRO A 6 19.87 34.44 86.38
N PHE A 7 18.67 33.91 86.22
CA PHE A 7 17.38 34.40 86.75
C PHE A 7 17.09 35.91 86.75
N LEU A 8 16.12 36.34 85.94
CA LEU A 8 15.13 37.33 86.38
C LEU A 8 13.73 36.95 85.89
N LEU A 9 12.87 36.71 86.86
CA LEU A 9 11.46 36.31 86.76
C LEU A 9 10.60 37.58 86.62
N VAL A 10 9.76 37.66 85.57
CA VAL A 10 8.66 38.63 85.50
C VAL A 10 7.38 37.85 85.18
N LEU A 11 6.57 37.70 86.21
CA LEU A 11 5.24 37.10 86.18
C LEU A 11 4.24 38.25 85.95
N CYS A 12 3.53 38.24 84.82
CA CYS A 12 2.37 39.12 84.62
C CYS A 12 1.17 38.27 84.23
N LEU A 13 0.23 38.17 85.18
CA LEU A 13 -1.07 37.53 85.07
C LEU A 13 -1.96 38.31 84.10
N ALA A 14 -2.44 37.64 83.04
CA ALA A 14 -3.56 38.10 82.22
C ALA A 14 -4.61 37.00 82.19
N GLY A 15 -5.84 37.36 82.57
CA GLY A 15 -6.94 36.46 82.86
C GLY A 15 -7.39 35.62 81.66
N ALA A 16 -7.73 34.36 81.96
CA ALA A 16 -8.33 33.42 81.04
C ALA A 16 -9.83 33.71 80.90
N PHE A 17 -10.26 34.16 79.73
CA PHE A 17 -11.63 34.10 79.27
C PHE A 17 -11.67 33.11 78.10
N VAL A 18 -11.95 31.84 78.41
CA VAL A 18 -12.05 30.77 77.42
C VAL A 18 -13.45 30.83 76.80
N LEU A 19 -13.55 31.47 75.64
CA LEU A 19 -14.73 31.40 74.78
C LEU A 19 -14.57 30.16 73.88
N CYS A 20 -15.22 29.05 74.26
CA CYS A 20 -15.31 27.84 73.43
C CYS A 20 -16.23 28.11 72.21
N CYS A 21 -15.69 28.74 71.17
CA CYS A 21 -16.27 28.64 69.83
C CYS A 21 -15.90 27.27 69.24
N GLY A 22 -16.82 26.31 69.31
CA GLY A 22 -16.70 25.04 68.61
C GLY A 22 -16.73 25.27 67.10
N CYS A 23 -15.56 25.21 66.46
CA CYS A 23 -15.48 25.08 65.02
C CYS A 23 -15.81 23.64 64.63
N THR A 24 -17.05 23.36 64.22
CA THR A 24 -17.36 22.17 63.43
C THR A 24 -16.68 22.31 62.08
N GLN A 25 -15.50 21.70 61.90
CA GLN A 25 -14.90 21.61 60.58
C GLN A 25 -15.80 20.75 59.70
N PRO A 26 -16.19 21.21 58.49
CA PRO A 26 -16.94 20.39 57.56
C PRO A 26 -16.09 19.15 57.23
N VAL A 27 -16.66 17.97 57.45
CA VAL A 27 -16.04 16.69 57.07
C VAL A 27 -15.82 16.74 55.56
N PRO A 28 -14.58 16.60 55.06
CA PRO A 28 -14.34 16.56 53.63
C PRO A 28 -15.13 15.39 53.02
N PRO A 29 -15.72 15.56 51.82
CA PRO A 29 -16.41 14.47 51.16
C PRO A 29 -15.47 13.26 51.04
N PRO A 30 -15.99 12.03 51.15
CA PRO A 30 -15.18 10.84 51.01
C PRO A 30 -14.39 10.91 49.70
N VAL A 31 -13.06 10.83 49.81
CA VAL A 31 -12.18 10.76 48.65
C VAL A 31 -12.66 9.56 47.83
N PRO A 32 -13.00 9.73 46.54
CA PRO A 32 -13.36 8.61 45.68
C PRO A 32 -12.25 7.55 45.78
N ALA A 33 -12.62 6.29 45.97
CA ALA A 33 -11.66 5.20 45.91
C ALA A 33 -10.85 5.34 44.60
N PRO A 34 -9.53 5.11 44.62
CA PRO A 34 -8.75 5.12 43.39
C PRO A 34 -9.44 4.21 42.38
N PRO A 35 -9.57 4.63 41.11
CA PRO A 35 -10.24 3.80 40.11
C PRO A 35 -9.59 2.42 40.15
N THR A 36 -10.41 1.38 40.26
CA THR A 36 -9.95 0.00 40.08
C THR A 36 -9.12 -0.03 38.80
N PRO A 37 -7.90 -0.60 38.81
CA PRO A 37 -7.09 -0.68 37.60
C PRO A 37 -7.95 -1.34 36.53
N VAL A 38 -8.28 -0.57 35.48
CA VAL A 38 -8.92 -1.10 34.29
C VAL A 38 -8.02 -2.25 33.84
N PRO A 39 -8.54 -3.46 33.60
CA PRO A 39 -7.71 -4.55 33.10
C PRO A 39 -6.95 -4.01 31.89
N THR A 40 -5.62 -3.95 32.00
CA THR A 40 -4.76 -3.44 30.95
C THR A 40 -4.82 -4.44 29.82
N VAL A 41 -5.77 -4.23 28.93
CA VAL A 41 -5.91 -5.02 27.73
C VAL A 41 -4.65 -4.79 26.91
N ASP A 42 -3.89 -5.85 26.68
CA ASP A 42 -2.66 -5.78 25.89
C ASP A 42 -2.99 -5.19 24.50
N PRO A 43 -2.39 -4.04 24.13
CA PRO A 43 -2.65 -3.39 22.86
C PRO A 43 -2.25 -4.23 21.66
N THR A 44 -1.36 -5.21 21.86
CA THR A 44 -0.88 -6.10 20.82
C THR A 44 -1.62 -7.43 20.77
N ALA A 45 -2.51 -7.75 21.71
CA ALA A 45 -3.23 -9.02 21.68
C ALA A 45 -4.14 -9.16 20.45
N CYS A 46 -4.15 -10.33 19.81
CA CYS A 46 -4.92 -10.62 18.59
C CYS A 46 -5.33 -12.10 18.50
N THR A 47 -6.27 -12.40 17.60
CA THR A 47 -6.65 -13.81 17.26
C THR A 47 -6.50 -14.18 15.79
N ARG A 48 -6.37 -13.19 14.89
CA ARG A 48 -6.20 -13.35 13.44
C ARG A 48 -5.37 -12.19 12.89
N ASP A 49 -4.69 -12.41 11.77
CA ASP A 49 -3.80 -11.40 11.15
C ASP A 49 -4.51 -10.10 10.82
N ALA A 50 -5.76 -10.19 10.35
CA ALA A 50 -6.57 -9.04 9.98
C ALA A 50 -6.97 -8.13 11.16
N GLU A 51 -6.63 -8.49 12.41
CA GLU A 51 -6.73 -7.59 13.56
C GLU A 51 -5.47 -6.72 13.73
N CYS A 52 -4.37 -7.02 13.05
CA CYS A 52 -3.11 -6.35 13.29
C CYS A 52 -2.85 -5.25 12.24
N VAL A 53 -2.58 -4.05 12.73
CA VAL A 53 -2.37 -2.84 11.91
C VAL A 53 -1.11 -2.12 12.37
N PRO A 54 -0.52 -1.24 11.53
CA PRO A 54 0.63 -0.44 11.95
C PRO A 54 0.34 0.37 13.22
N ALA A 55 1.26 0.33 14.19
CA ALA A 55 1.13 1.04 15.46
C ALA A 55 1.33 2.56 15.32
N GLN A 56 1.91 3.02 14.22
CA GLN A 56 2.17 4.42 13.90
C GLN A 56 1.67 4.76 12.49
N CYS A 57 1.28 6.01 12.28
CA CYS A 57 0.79 6.48 10.97
C CYS A 57 1.91 6.61 9.93
N CYS A 58 3.13 6.97 10.37
CA CYS A 58 4.32 7.08 9.53
C CYS A 58 5.48 6.38 10.23
N HIS A 59 6.36 5.80 9.44
CA HIS A 59 7.50 4.96 9.81
C HIS A 59 7.15 3.90 10.86
N PRO A 60 6.05 3.13 10.70
CA PRO A 60 5.69 2.11 11.67
C PRO A 60 6.79 1.06 11.83
N THR A 61 7.23 0.93 13.07
CA THR A 61 8.22 -0.06 13.50
C THR A 61 7.57 -1.23 14.25
N GLY A 62 6.25 -1.17 14.46
CA GLY A 62 5.51 -2.18 15.21
C GLY A 62 4.06 -2.27 14.78
N CYS A 63 3.39 -3.29 15.33
CA CYS A 63 2.00 -3.61 15.04
C CYS A 63 1.17 -3.55 16.32
N ILE A 64 -0.09 -3.16 16.17
CA ILE A 64 -1.07 -3.05 17.25
C ILE A 64 -2.40 -3.65 16.77
N ASN A 65 -3.25 -4.07 17.70
CA ASN A 65 -4.60 -4.47 17.35
C ASN A 65 -5.39 -3.27 16.80
N GLU A 66 -6.18 -3.48 15.75
CA GLU A 66 -6.97 -2.47 15.03
C GLU A 66 -7.87 -1.65 15.94
N ARG A 67 -8.33 -2.22 17.06
CA ARG A 67 -9.13 -1.53 18.08
C ARG A 67 -8.39 -0.39 18.79
N PHE A 68 -7.06 -0.37 18.71
CA PHE A 68 -6.18 0.64 19.30
C PHE A 68 -5.45 1.47 18.23
N ARG A 69 -5.87 1.36 16.96
CA ARG A 69 -5.30 2.12 15.84
C ARG A 69 -5.24 3.63 16.16
N PRO A 70 -4.11 4.31 15.90
CA PRO A 70 -4.03 5.76 16.00
C PRO A 70 -4.87 6.46 14.91
N SER A 71 -5.41 7.64 15.22
CA SER A 71 -6.05 8.48 14.21
C SER A 71 -5.00 9.11 13.31
N CYS A 72 -5.06 8.85 12.00
CA CYS A 72 -4.09 9.33 11.02
C CYS A 72 -4.66 10.42 10.08
N THR A 73 -5.86 10.92 10.32
CA THR A 73 -6.59 11.82 9.40
C THR A 73 -5.84 13.11 9.07
N ASP A 74 -5.10 13.67 10.04
CA ASP A 74 -4.38 14.95 9.89
C ASP A 74 -2.85 14.77 9.88
N VAL A 75 -2.37 13.53 9.73
CA VAL A 75 -0.94 13.22 9.75
C VAL A 75 -0.39 13.25 8.33
N ILE A 76 0.54 14.16 8.06
CA ILE A 76 1.27 14.23 6.79
C ILE A 76 2.56 13.41 6.94
N CYS A 77 2.65 12.29 6.23
CA CYS A 77 3.85 11.47 6.19
C CYS A 77 4.84 11.95 5.12
N THR A 78 6.13 11.73 5.36
CA THR A 78 7.18 11.90 4.35
C THR A 78 7.07 10.79 3.29
N LEU A 79 7.46 11.06 2.04
CA LEU A 79 7.56 10.04 0.98
C LEU A 79 8.77 9.11 1.12
N GLU A 80 9.44 9.15 2.27
CA GLU A 80 10.56 8.26 2.59
C GLU A 80 10.00 6.94 3.10
N CYS A 81 10.54 5.83 2.61
CA CYS A 81 10.16 4.51 3.08
C CYS A 81 11.21 4.03 4.09
N SER A 82 10.83 3.93 5.37
CA SER A 82 11.66 3.37 6.43
C SER A 82 11.05 2.11 7.02
N GLY A 83 11.83 1.02 6.98
CA GLY A 83 11.48 -0.22 7.67
C GLY A 83 10.48 -1.10 6.92
N PRO A 84 10.20 -2.30 7.48
CA PRO A 84 9.50 -3.36 6.77
C PRO A 84 8.04 -3.03 6.45
N LEU A 85 7.35 -2.27 7.29
CA LEU A 85 5.92 -2.00 7.12
C LEU A 85 5.62 -0.89 6.10
N GLU A 86 6.55 0.04 5.85
CA GLU A 86 6.32 1.16 4.94
C GLU A 86 6.62 0.85 3.47
N CYS A 87 7.68 0.09 3.21
CA CYS A 87 8.03 -0.31 1.85
C CYS A 87 7.34 -1.61 1.42
N GLY A 88 6.38 -2.10 2.21
CA GLY A 88 5.70 -3.38 2.03
C GLY A 88 6.62 -4.60 2.20
N ALA A 89 7.83 -4.43 2.78
CA ALA A 89 8.76 -5.54 3.08
C ALA A 89 8.36 -6.37 4.30
N GLY A 90 7.17 -6.12 4.82
CA GLY A 90 6.52 -6.84 5.89
C GLY A 90 5.10 -6.33 6.05
N HIS A 91 4.33 -7.07 6.84
CA HIS A 91 2.97 -6.72 7.18
C HIS A 91 2.74 -6.97 8.67
N CYS A 92 1.68 -6.37 9.20
CA CYS A 92 1.23 -6.71 10.54
C CYS A 92 0.41 -7.99 10.49
N GLY A 93 0.75 -8.94 11.36
CA GLY A 93 0.02 -10.19 11.51
C GLY A 93 0.05 -10.69 12.95
N CYS A 94 -0.78 -11.69 13.23
CA CYS A 94 -0.98 -12.24 14.55
C CYS A 94 -0.13 -13.49 14.73
N VAL A 95 0.96 -13.36 15.47
CA VAL A 95 1.88 -14.46 15.75
C VAL A 95 1.80 -14.78 17.24
N ASP A 96 1.42 -16.00 17.55
CA ASP A 96 1.28 -16.51 18.93
C ASP A 96 0.39 -15.63 19.83
N GLY A 97 -0.69 -15.07 19.26
CA GLY A 97 -1.64 -14.21 19.97
C GLY A 97 -1.19 -12.75 20.13
N THR A 98 -0.08 -12.36 19.50
CA THR A 98 0.48 -11.01 19.57
C THR A 98 0.66 -10.44 18.16
N CYS A 99 0.24 -9.19 17.95
CA CYS A 99 0.47 -8.45 16.72
C CYS A 99 1.95 -8.13 16.59
N GLN A 100 2.56 -8.67 15.55
CA GLN A 100 3.98 -8.52 15.26
C GLN A 100 4.17 -8.09 13.81
N VAL A 101 5.33 -7.49 13.55
CA VAL A 101 5.80 -7.28 12.19
C VAL A 101 6.23 -8.63 11.65
N ILE A 102 5.47 -9.16 10.70
CA ILE A 102 5.85 -10.35 9.93
C ILE A 102 6.64 -9.86 8.72
N PRO A 103 7.95 -10.15 8.62
CA PRO A 103 8.71 -9.86 7.41
C PRO A 103 8.05 -10.54 6.22
N GLY A 104 7.99 -9.85 5.08
CA GLY A 104 7.69 -10.51 3.81
C GLY A 104 8.77 -11.55 3.49
N PRO A 105 8.62 -12.32 2.39
CA PRO A 105 9.71 -13.16 1.93
C PRO A 105 10.97 -12.30 1.79
N ALA A 106 11.98 -12.58 2.61
CA ALA A 106 13.24 -11.85 2.57
C ALA A 106 14.06 -12.40 1.42
N GLY A 107 14.55 -11.51 0.55
CA GLY A 107 15.31 -11.88 -0.63
C GLY A 107 14.96 -11.02 -1.83
N GLN A 108 15.72 -11.20 -2.89
CA GLN A 108 15.44 -10.57 -4.18
C GLN A 108 14.83 -11.59 -5.12
N SER A 109 14.04 -11.11 -6.06
CA SER A 109 13.45 -11.90 -7.14
C SER A 109 13.59 -11.12 -8.45
N THR A 110 13.70 -11.83 -9.56
CA THR A 110 13.76 -11.18 -10.88
C THR A 110 12.40 -11.26 -11.55
N LEU A 111 11.80 -10.10 -11.80
CA LEU A 111 10.59 -9.99 -12.60
C LEU A 111 10.97 -9.73 -14.06
N ILE A 112 10.47 -10.55 -14.97
CA ILE A 112 10.49 -10.31 -16.42
C ILE A 112 9.08 -9.95 -16.84
N VAL A 113 8.92 -8.83 -17.57
CA VAL A 113 7.64 -8.47 -18.18
C VAL A 113 7.73 -8.68 -19.68
N ALA A 114 6.82 -9.48 -20.20
CA ALA A 114 6.62 -9.72 -21.61
C ALA A 114 5.21 -9.29 -22.04
N ILE A 115 5.03 -9.09 -23.34
CA ILE A 115 3.74 -8.81 -23.96
C ILE A 115 3.53 -9.76 -25.13
N LYS A 116 2.28 -10.15 -25.35
CA LYS A 116 1.83 -10.87 -26.55
C LYS A 116 0.39 -10.47 -26.90
N ASP A 117 -0.11 -10.95 -28.04
CA ASP A 117 -1.52 -10.81 -28.43
C ASP A 117 -2.27 -12.12 -28.23
N ALA A 118 -3.51 -12.04 -27.80
CA ALA A 118 -4.36 -13.21 -27.63
C ALA A 118 -4.73 -13.79 -29.01
N PRO A 119 -4.92 -15.12 -29.13
CA PRO A 119 -5.41 -15.72 -30.36
C PRO A 119 -6.71 -15.06 -30.85
N LYS A 120 -6.75 -14.71 -32.13
CA LYS A 120 -7.92 -14.07 -32.77
C LYS A 120 -9.15 -14.98 -32.66
N THR A 121 -10.21 -14.51 -32.02
CA THR A 121 -11.46 -15.29 -31.82
C THR A 121 -12.55 -14.94 -32.83
N THR A 122 -12.35 -13.86 -33.56
CA THR A 122 -13.27 -13.36 -34.59
C THR A 122 -12.45 -13.01 -35.82
N GLY A 123 -13.06 -13.10 -37.00
CA GLY A 123 -12.41 -12.69 -38.25
C GLY A 123 -12.17 -11.18 -38.27
N THR A 124 -11.17 -10.70 -37.53
CA THR A 124 -10.60 -9.35 -37.60
C THR A 124 -9.73 -9.18 -38.86
N GLY A 125 -10.13 -9.81 -39.97
CA GLY A 125 -9.42 -9.80 -41.26
C GLY A 125 -9.28 -8.42 -41.91
N THR A 126 -9.52 -7.36 -41.14
CA THR A 126 -9.42 -5.95 -41.47
C THR A 126 -8.20 -5.32 -40.81
N ILE A 127 -7.78 -5.73 -39.59
CA ILE A 127 -6.63 -5.15 -38.89
C ILE A 127 -5.37 -5.93 -39.27
N THR A 128 -4.40 -5.27 -39.89
CA THR A 128 -3.15 -5.90 -40.33
C THR A 128 -1.94 -5.51 -39.49
N GLU A 129 -2.03 -4.42 -38.72
CA GLU A 129 -0.94 -3.91 -37.89
C GLU A 129 -1.52 -3.15 -36.70
N LEU A 130 -0.91 -3.31 -35.52
CA LEU A 130 -1.22 -2.47 -34.36
C LEU A 130 0.06 -2.16 -33.60
N LEU A 131 0.58 -0.96 -33.83
CA LEU A 131 1.79 -0.46 -33.18
C LEU A 131 1.44 0.28 -31.90
N LEU A 132 2.06 -0.09 -30.78
CA LEU A 132 2.01 0.67 -29.52
C LEU A 132 3.39 1.13 -29.11
N ASN A 133 3.50 2.39 -28.70
CA ASN A 133 4.70 2.96 -28.10
C ASN A 133 4.57 2.91 -26.58
N ILE A 134 5.13 1.88 -25.97
CA ILE A 134 5.12 1.67 -24.51
C ILE A 134 6.38 2.30 -23.93
N SER A 135 6.23 3.24 -22.98
CA SER A 135 7.34 4.00 -22.40
C SER A 135 7.70 3.59 -20.98
N GLU A 136 6.72 3.11 -20.22
CA GLU A 136 6.91 2.67 -18.85
C GLU A 136 6.12 1.39 -18.55
N VAL A 137 6.74 0.50 -17.78
CA VAL A 137 6.03 -0.53 -17.02
C VAL A 137 6.46 -0.41 -15.56
N SER A 138 5.50 -0.29 -14.66
CA SER A 138 5.72 -0.22 -13.22
C SER A 138 4.78 -1.15 -12.47
N VAL A 139 5.18 -1.58 -11.27
CA VAL A 139 4.40 -2.49 -10.42
C VAL A 139 4.27 -1.91 -9.02
N HIS A 140 3.13 -2.14 -8.38
CA HIS A 140 2.83 -1.65 -7.04
C HIS A 140 2.87 -2.80 -6.04
N ARG A 141 3.66 -2.65 -4.98
CA ARG A 141 3.76 -3.65 -3.92
C ARG A 141 2.51 -3.64 -3.04
N ALA A 142 2.06 -4.80 -2.59
CA ALA A 142 0.94 -4.90 -1.66
C ALA A 142 1.24 -4.15 -0.35
N SER A 143 0.28 -3.39 0.15
CA SER A 143 0.29 -2.98 1.56
C SER A 143 -0.03 -4.18 2.46
N ALA A 144 0.29 -4.05 3.75
CA ALA A 144 -0.02 -5.07 4.76
C ALA A 144 -1.49 -5.52 4.71
N GLY A 145 -1.74 -6.81 4.47
CA GLY A 145 -3.09 -7.38 4.39
C GLY A 145 -3.85 -7.10 3.10
N GLN A 146 -3.24 -6.40 2.13
CA GLN A 146 -3.84 -6.19 0.81
C GLN A 146 -3.59 -7.41 -0.08
N THR A 147 -4.67 -7.98 -0.60
CA THR A 147 -4.63 -9.04 -1.61
C THR A 147 -5.37 -8.58 -2.85
N SER A 148 -4.80 -8.83 -4.03
CA SER A 148 -5.48 -8.68 -5.33
C SER A 148 -5.73 -10.06 -5.92
N PRO A 149 -6.69 -10.23 -6.83
CA PRO A 149 -6.87 -11.47 -7.55
C PRO A 149 -5.58 -11.87 -8.27
N ASP A 150 -5.10 -13.08 -8.02
CA ASP A 150 -4.07 -13.75 -8.81
C ASP A 150 -4.78 -14.77 -9.71
N THR A 151 -5.35 -14.25 -10.79
CA THR A 151 -6.02 -15.06 -11.80
C THR A 151 -5.49 -14.70 -13.18
N ASP A 152 -5.54 -15.67 -14.09
CA ASP A 152 -5.15 -15.50 -15.49
C ASP A 152 -6.37 -15.18 -16.37
N GLU A 153 -7.49 -14.83 -15.75
CA GLU A 153 -8.70 -14.42 -16.46
C GLU A 153 -8.52 -13.06 -17.12
N GLU A 154 -9.20 -12.85 -18.25
CA GLU A 154 -9.20 -11.55 -18.92
C GLU A 154 -9.84 -10.47 -18.03
N MET A 155 -9.23 -9.29 -18.03
CA MET A 155 -9.72 -8.11 -17.35
C MET A 155 -9.59 -6.88 -18.24
N GLU A 156 -10.51 -5.93 -18.08
CA GLU A 156 -10.34 -4.60 -18.69
C GLU A 156 -9.32 -3.79 -17.88
N ALA A 157 -8.38 -3.14 -18.57
CA ALA A 157 -7.49 -2.18 -17.96
C ALA A 157 -8.26 -0.92 -17.53
N VAL A 158 -7.86 -0.34 -16.40
CA VAL A 158 -8.45 0.89 -15.89
C VAL A 158 -7.57 2.08 -16.28
N GLU A 159 -8.14 3.06 -16.95
CA GLU A 159 -7.49 4.33 -17.25
C GLU A 159 -7.14 5.07 -15.96
N SER A 160 -5.99 5.74 -15.92
CA SER A 160 -5.58 6.49 -14.72
C SER A 160 -4.78 7.73 -15.07
N ASP A 161 -5.22 8.89 -14.61
CA ASP A 161 -4.47 10.14 -14.79
C ASP A 161 -3.31 10.30 -13.77
N ASP A 162 -3.13 9.31 -12.89
CA ASP A 162 -2.12 9.30 -11.85
C ASP A 162 -0.76 8.84 -12.40
N THR A 163 0.13 9.82 -12.53
CA THR A 163 1.51 9.66 -12.98
C THR A 163 2.51 9.61 -11.82
N SER A 164 2.03 9.59 -10.56
CA SER A 164 2.90 9.51 -9.38
C SER A 164 3.69 8.20 -9.37
N LEU A 165 4.97 8.28 -9.01
CA LEU A 165 5.82 7.10 -8.80
C LEU A 165 5.84 6.65 -7.33
N ALA A 166 5.18 7.38 -6.42
CA ALA A 166 5.14 7.00 -5.02
C ALA A 166 4.48 5.61 -4.85
N GLY A 167 5.18 4.67 -4.22
CA GLY A 167 4.73 3.27 -4.07
C GLY A 167 4.89 2.39 -5.31
N TRP A 168 5.34 2.95 -6.44
CA TRP A 168 5.53 2.21 -7.69
C TRP A 168 7.00 1.88 -7.91
N THR A 169 7.27 0.63 -8.29
CA THR A 169 8.61 0.23 -8.75
C THR A 169 8.61 0.12 -10.27
N VAL A 170 9.39 0.97 -10.92
CA VAL A 170 9.54 0.97 -12.39
C VAL A 170 10.43 -0.19 -12.84
N VAL A 171 9.91 -1.04 -13.73
CA VAL A 171 10.57 -2.20 -14.36
C VAL A 171 11.13 -1.83 -15.74
N VAL A 172 10.37 -1.04 -16.50
CA VAL A 172 10.76 -0.54 -17.83
C VAL A 172 10.63 0.98 -17.82
N ASN A 173 11.65 1.69 -18.27
CA ASN A 173 11.68 3.17 -18.39
C ASN A 173 12.35 3.59 -19.70
N ARG A 174 11.92 2.98 -20.80
CA ARG A 174 12.41 3.28 -22.14
C ARG A 174 11.29 3.03 -23.13
N THR A 175 11.12 3.96 -24.08
CA THR A 175 10.11 3.81 -25.13
C THR A 175 10.48 2.67 -26.08
N GLN A 176 9.51 1.79 -26.32
CA GLN A 176 9.60 0.68 -27.24
C GLN A 176 8.34 0.61 -28.08
N THR A 177 8.51 0.51 -29.39
CA THR A 177 7.41 0.22 -30.31
C THR A 177 7.22 -1.29 -30.40
N VAL A 178 5.99 -1.77 -30.20
CA VAL A 178 5.59 -3.17 -30.35
C VAL A 178 4.47 -3.25 -31.38
N ASP A 179 4.61 -4.13 -32.37
CA ASP A 179 3.47 -4.57 -33.18
C ASP A 179 2.83 -5.76 -32.48
N LEU A 180 1.58 -5.63 -32.05
CA LEU A 180 0.89 -6.72 -31.36
C LEU A 180 0.49 -7.84 -32.33
N LEU A 181 0.30 -7.54 -33.61
CA LEU A 181 -0.17 -8.52 -34.59
C LEU A 181 0.93 -9.54 -34.94
N GLU A 182 2.20 -9.17 -34.75
CA GLU A 182 3.34 -10.10 -34.84
C GLU A 182 3.47 -11.02 -33.62
N LEU A 183 2.73 -10.77 -32.53
CA LEU A 183 2.91 -11.42 -31.23
C LEU A 183 1.77 -12.38 -30.85
N THR A 184 0.95 -12.85 -31.78
CA THR A 184 -0.16 -13.77 -31.45
C THR A 184 0.32 -15.14 -30.94
N ASN A 185 1.48 -15.62 -31.41
CA ASN A 185 2.03 -16.94 -31.05
C ASN A 185 3.38 -16.86 -30.33
N VAL A 186 3.91 -15.66 -30.14
CA VAL A 186 5.22 -15.41 -29.55
C VAL A 186 5.11 -14.24 -28.58
N SER A 187 5.85 -14.29 -27.47
CA SER A 187 5.93 -13.16 -26.56
C SER A 187 7.20 -12.35 -26.80
N ARG A 188 7.10 -11.04 -26.55
CA ARG A 188 8.23 -10.11 -26.59
C ARG A 188 8.51 -9.57 -25.20
N VAL A 189 9.74 -9.70 -24.73
CA VAL A 189 10.17 -9.10 -23.46
C VAL A 189 10.24 -7.57 -23.60
N LEU A 190 9.52 -6.88 -22.72
CA LEU A 190 9.58 -5.43 -22.56
C LEU A 190 10.76 -5.05 -21.65
N GLY A 191 10.99 -5.82 -20.60
CA GLY A 191 12.19 -5.68 -19.76
C GLY A 191 12.17 -6.58 -18.55
N GLN A 192 13.18 -6.41 -17.72
CA GLN A 192 13.36 -7.18 -16.50
C GLN A 192 13.92 -6.30 -15.39
N LYS A 193 13.64 -6.66 -14.14
CA LYS A 193 14.21 -6.01 -12.97
C LYS A 193 14.29 -6.97 -11.80
N THR A 194 15.41 -6.92 -11.08
CA THR A 194 15.55 -7.55 -9.77
C THR A 194 14.99 -6.61 -8.70
N MET A 195 14.11 -7.12 -7.86
CA MET A 195 13.38 -6.36 -6.84
C MET A 195 13.07 -7.23 -5.62
N ASP A 196 12.56 -6.64 -4.55
CA ASP A 196 12.27 -7.38 -3.33
C ASP A 196 11.22 -8.48 -3.59
N ALA A 197 11.44 -9.65 -3.01
CA ALA A 197 10.43 -10.69 -2.99
C ALA A 197 9.20 -10.24 -2.18
N GLY A 198 8.02 -10.76 -2.52
CA GLY A 198 6.75 -10.40 -1.89
C GLY A 198 5.59 -10.29 -2.85
N THR A 199 4.46 -9.84 -2.30
CA THR A 199 3.20 -9.69 -3.04
C THR A 199 3.10 -8.32 -3.68
N TYR A 200 2.68 -8.31 -4.93
CA TYR A 200 2.37 -7.12 -5.73
C TYR A 200 0.90 -7.17 -6.11
N THR A 201 0.24 -6.02 -6.18
CA THR A 201 -1.22 -5.95 -6.33
C THR A 201 -1.67 -5.31 -7.63
N GLN A 202 -0.78 -4.58 -8.31
CA GLN A 202 -1.10 -3.85 -9.52
C GLN A 202 0.09 -3.77 -10.48
N ILE A 203 -0.22 -3.72 -11.77
CA ILE A 203 0.71 -3.46 -12.87
C ILE A 203 0.23 -2.20 -13.57
N ARG A 204 1.16 -1.31 -13.95
CA ARG A 204 0.87 -0.09 -14.69
C ARG A 204 1.68 -0.05 -15.97
N LEU A 205 1.02 0.28 -17.06
CA LEU A 205 1.62 0.51 -18.36
C LEU A 205 1.42 1.96 -18.76
N LYS A 206 2.46 2.61 -19.27
CA LYS A 206 2.34 3.90 -19.95
C LYS A 206 2.51 3.69 -21.45
N ILE A 207 1.50 4.11 -22.21
CA ILE A 207 1.45 4.07 -23.67
C ILE A 207 1.41 5.51 -24.17
N ASP A 208 2.48 5.94 -24.82
CA ASP A 208 2.61 7.31 -25.32
C ASP A 208 1.74 7.55 -26.56
N SER A 209 1.60 6.53 -27.41
CA SER A 209 0.83 6.60 -28.65
C SER A 209 0.63 5.21 -29.25
N GLY A 210 -0.34 5.10 -30.16
CA GLY A 210 -0.48 3.93 -31.02
C GLY A 210 -0.94 4.28 -32.43
N THR A 211 -0.72 3.35 -33.36
CA THR A 211 -1.26 3.39 -34.72
C THR A 211 -1.87 2.05 -35.06
N ILE A 212 -2.90 2.06 -35.87
CA ILE A 212 -3.59 0.85 -36.33
C ILE A 212 -3.75 0.90 -37.84
N THR A 213 -3.46 -0.19 -38.53
CA THR A 213 -3.70 -0.32 -39.98
C THR A 213 -4.93 -1.18 -40.19
N VAL A 214 -5.92 -0.60 -40.88
CA VAL A 214 -7.21 -1.24 -41.18
C VAL A 214 -7.47 -1.13 -42.68
N ASP A 215 -7.67 -2.26 -43.36
CA ASP A 215 -7.81 -2.31 -44.83
C ASP A 215 -6.68 -1.54 -45.56
N ASP A 216 -5.44 -1.81 -45.18
CA ASP A 216 -4.21 -1.17 -45.69
C ASP A 216 -4.14 0.37 -45.48
N THR A 217 -5.05 0.92 -44.67
CA THR A 217 -5.06 2.35 -44.31
C THR A 217 -4.66 2.54 -42.86
N GLY A 218 -3.63 3.34 -42.62
CA GLY A 218 -3.15 3.67 -41.27
C GLY A 218 -3.99 4.77 -40.60
N TYR A 219 -4.33 4.56 -39.33
CA TYR A 219 -5.07 5.50 -38.48
C TYR A 219 -4.34 5.72 -37.14
N PRO A 220 -4.45 6.91 -36.55
CA PRO A 220 -4.05 7.10 -35.16
C PRO A 220 -4.95 6.29 -34.23
N LEU A 221 -4.35 5.63 -33.24
CA LEU A 221 -5.05 4.90 -32.19
C LEU A 221 -4.96 5.70 -30.90
N THR A 222 -6.11 6.16 -30.41
CA THR A 222 -6.17 6.98 -29.18
C THR A 222 -6.16 6.09 -27.95
N VAL A 223 -5.24 6.36 -27.02
CA VAL A 223 -5.26 5.80 -25.65
C VAL A 223 -5.64 6.95 -24.71
N PRO A 224 -6.83 6.97 -24.10
CA PRO A 224 -7.38 8.17 -23.47
C PRO A 224 -6.49 8.82 -22.40
N SER A 225 -6.08 8.06 -21.39
CA SER A 225 -5.19 8.57 -20.32
C SER A 225 -3.70 8.36 -20.64
N GLY A 226 -3.40 7.47 -21.59
CA GLY A 226 -2.04 7.00 -21.85
C GLY A 226 -1.43 6.17 -20.70
N VAL A 227 -2.16 5.96 -19.60
CA VAL A 227 -1.70 5.23 -18.42
C VAL A 227 -2.77 4.23 -18.00
N LEU A 228 -2.41 2.96 -18.08
CA LEU A 228 -3.31 1.84 -17.85
C LEU A 228 -2.91 1.10 -16.58
N LYS A 229 -3.86 0.84 -15.70
CA LYS A 229 -3.67 0.05 -14.47
C LYS A 229 -4.39 -1.30 -14.60
N LEU A 230 -3.67 -2.37 -14.32
CA LEU A 230 -4.18 -3.73 -14.19
C LEU A 230 -4.22 -4.08 -12.70
N ASN A 231 -5.42 -4.31 -12.17
CA ASN A 231 -5.64 -4.68 -10.77
C ASN A 231 -5.50 -6.20 -10.56
N ARG A 232 -4.37 -6.75 -10.99
CA ARG A 232 -4.04 -8.18 -10.91
C ARG A 232 -2.79 -8.34 -10.04
N GLY A 233 -2.90 -9.15 -8.99
CA GLY A 233 -1.80 -9.41 -8.06
C GLY A 233 -0.83 -10.48 -8.56
N PHE A 234 0.39 -10.51 -8.04
CA PHE A 234 1.35 -11.60 -8.27
C PHE A 234 2.31 -11.70 -7.09
N VAL A 235 2.94 -12.86 -6.94
CA VAL A 235 3.92 -13.11 -5.87
C VAL A 235 5.29 -13.32 -6.49
N LEU A 236 6.27 -12.57 -6.00
CA LEU A 236 7.68 -12.80 -6.27
C LEU A 236 8.27 -13.63 -5.13
N GLU A 237 8.67 -14.86 -5.44
CA GLU A 237 9.39 -15.71 -4.50
C GLU A 237 10.90 -15.34 -4.47
N PRO A 238 11.55 -15.45 -3.30
CA PRO A 238 12.97 -15.13 -3.17
C PRO A 238 13.82 -16.08 -4.01
N ASP A 239 14.88 -15.52 -4.60
CA ASP A 239 15.85 -16.21 -5.45
C ASP A 239 15.23 -16.90 -6.70
N GLN A 240 14.01 -16.49 -7.08
CA GLN A 240 13.33 -16.96 -8.28
C GLN A 240 13.34 -15.90 -9.39
N THR A 241 12.98 -16.35 -10.60
CA THR A 241 12.62 -15.49 -11.72
C THR A 241 11.17 -15.77 -12.09
N LEU A 242 10.34 -14.73 -12.10
CA LEU A 242 8.96 -14.81 -12.55
C LEU A 242 8.82 -14.10 -13.89
N THR A 243 8.21 -14.74 -14.87
CA THR A 243 7.82 -14.08 -16.13
C THR A 243 6.33 -13.75 -16.09
N LEU A 244 6.00 -12.46 -16.12
CA LEU A 244 4.63 -11.99 -16.33
C LEU A 244 4.44 -11.66 -17.81
N THR A 245 3.55 -12.39 -18.46
CA THR A 245 3.16 -12.13 -19.85
C THR A 245 1.83 -11.40 -19.88
N LEU A 246 1.83 -10.18 -20.37
CA LEU A 246 0.64 -9.37 -20.63
C LEU A 246 0.05 -9.82 -21.96
N ASP A 247 -1.05 -10.55 -21.91
CA ASP A 247 -1.75 -11.10 -23.06
C ASP A 247 -2.87 -10.15 -23.48
N LEU A 248 -2.57 -9.21 -24.38
CA LEU A 248 -3.53 -8.20 -24.83
C LEU A 248 -4.44 -8.80 -25.89
N ASN A 249 -5.74 -8.80 -25.68
CA ASN A 249 -6.69 -9.26 -26.69
C ASN A 249 -7.04 -8.11 -27.64
N VAL A 250 -6.33 -7.95 -28.76
CA VAL A 250 -6.55 -6.83 -29.70
C VAL A 250 -8.00 -6.79 -30.21
N ASP A 251 -8.59 -7.95 -30.48
CA ASP A 251 -9.95 -8.06 -31.02
C ASP A 251 -11.00 -7.48 -30.07
N LYS A 252 -10.78 -7.61 -28.76
CA LYS A 252 -11.64 -7.05 -27.70
C LYS A 252 -11.23 -5.65 -27.27
N SER A 253 -10.01 -5.23 -27.60
CA SER A 253 -9.41 -3.99 -27.09
C SER A 253 -9.61 -2.78 -28.00
N VAL A 254 -9.80 -3.00 -29.31
CA VAL A 254 -9.94 -1.92 -30.29
C VAL A 254 -11.41 -1.54 -30.47
N ILE A 255 -11.72 -0.27 -30.26
CA ILE A 255 -13.05 0.31 -30.43
C ILE A 255 -13.01 1.31 -31.59
N ARG A 256 -13.91 1.15 -32.56
CA ARG A 256 -14.17 2.18 -33.57
C ARG A 256 -15.28 3.11 -33.06
N THR A 257 -14.98 4.38 -32.90
CA THR A 257 -15.95 5.37 -32.41
C THR A 257 -16.99 5.71 -33.49
N GLY A 258 -18.12 6.31 -33.09
CA GLY A 258 -19.13 6.80 -34.04
C GLY A 258 -18.63 7.90 -34.99
N SER A 259 -17.50 8.55 -34.68
CA SER A 259 -16.82 9.52 -35.57
C SER A 259 -15.79 8.87 -36.50
N GLY A 260 -15.67 7.53 -36.48
CA GLY A 260 -14.75 6.77 -37.33
C GLY A 260 -13.30 6.75 -36.85
N GLN A 261 -13.02 7.26 -35.64
CA GLN A 261 -11.69 7.18 -35.01
C GLN A 261 -11.50 5.84 -34.32
N TYR A 262 -10.25 5.44 -34.09
CA TYR A 262 -9.92 4.24 -33.35
C TYR A 262 -9.43 4.59 -31.94
N MET A 263 -9.95 3.86 -30.96
CA MET A 263 -9.60 3.99 -29.56
C MET A 263 -9.21 2.64 -29.00
N LEU A 264 -8.20 2.62 -28.15
CA LEU A 264 -7.78 1.44 -27.42
C LEU A 264 -8.38 1.46 -26.01
N LYS A 265 -9.13 0.42 -25.66
CA LYS A 265 -9.59 0.12 -24.31
C LYS A 265 -9.14 -1.31 -23.97
N PRO A 266 -7.92 -1.49 -23.44
CA PRO A 266 -7.31 -2.81 -23.39
C PRO A 266 -8.04 -3.82 -22.52
N VAL A 267 -8.13 -5.03 -23.06
CA VAL A 267 -8.50 -6.26 -22.36
C VAL A 267 -7.24 -7.11 -22.29
N PHE A 268 -6.79 -7.42 -21.07
CA PHE A 268 -5.59 -8.21 -20.82
C PHE A 268 -5.93 -9.47 -20.03
N ALA A 269 -5.31 -10.60 -20.37
CA ALA A 269 -4.98 -11.60 -19.36
C ALA A 269 -3.53 -11.39 -18.89
N VAL A 270 -3.24 -11.73 -17.64
CA VAL A 270 -1.88 -11.68 -17.09
C VAL A 270 -1.48 -13.10 -16.74
N ILE A 271 -0.57 -13.68 -17.53
CA ILE A 271 -0.13 -15.06 -17.37
C ILE A 271 1.19 -15.05 -16.61
N SER A 272 1.24 -15.81 -15.52
CA SER A 272 2.46 -16.03 -14.72
C SER A 272 3.11 -17.35 -15.11
N GLY A 273 4.42 -17.33 -15.38
CA GLY A 273 5.19 -18.51 -15.81
C GLY A 273 6.65 -18.48 -15.41
#